data_AF-A0A080N3X4-F1
#
_entry.id   AF-A0A080N3X4-F1
#
_cell.length_a   1.000
_cell.length_b   1.000
_cell.length_c   1.000
_cell.angle_alpha   90.00
_cell.angle_beta   90.00
_cell.angle_gamma   90.00
#
_symmetry.space_group_name_H-M   'P 1'
#
loop_
_entity.id
_entity.type
_entity.pdbx_description
1 polymer ?
#
loop_
_entity_poly.entity_id
_entity_poly.type
_entity_poly.pdbx_seq_one_letter_code
_entity_poly.pdbx_strand_id
1 'polypeptide(L)' 'MSQTQEPTNENTAATSAKLLTPAEVTEILVIPVSTLNAWRAQKIELPYVHIGRQVRYRPEDVTNLIRRNTVRPE' A
#
# COMPACT_ATOMS: atom_id res chain seq x y z
N MET A 1 3.20 -27.03 -6.08
CA MET A 1 3.71 -25.77 -6.68
C MET A 1 2.99 -24.63 -5.99
N SER A 2 3.79 -23.75 -5.39
CA SER A 2 3.54 -22.45 -4.74
C SER A 2 2.15 -22.16 -4.14
N GLN A 3 2.17 -22.00 -2.82
CA GLN A 3 1.08 -21.60 -1.93
C GLN A 3 0.26 -20.42 -2.49
N THR A 4 -1.04 -20.65 -2.62
CA THR A 4 -2.10 -19.62 -2.62
C THR A 4 -1.96 -18.78 -1.35
N GLN A 5 -1.68 -17.49 -1.50
CA GLN A 5 -1.83 -16.54 -0.39
C GLN A 5 -3.19 -15.86 -0.55
N GLU A 6 -4.21 -16.41 0.10
CA GLU A 6 -5.43 -15.68 0.47
C GLU A 6 -5.07 -14.71 1.61
N PRO A 7 -5.33 -13.40 1.50
CA PRO A 7 -5.36 -12.54 2.67
C PRO A 7 -6.79 -12.49 3.23
N THR A 8 -7.22 -13.55 3.93
CA THR A 8 -8.29 -13.41 4.92
C THR A 8 -7.68 -12.78 6.16
N ASN A 9 -7.93 -11.48 6.42
CA ASN A 9 -7.76 -10.95 7.76
C ASN A 9 -8.66 -9.73 8.01
N GLU A 10 -9.94 -10.01 8.24
CA GLU A 10 -10.82 -9.14 9.03
C GLU A 10 -10.24 -9.01 10.44
N ASN A 11 -9.72 -7.83 10.81
CA ASN A 11 -9.45 -7.53 12.22
C ASN A 11 -9.81 -6.09 12.55
N THR A 12 -10.99 -5.96 13.14
CA THR A 12 -11.59 -4.75 13.69
C THR A 12 -10.95 -4.41 15.05
N ALA A 13 -10.59 -3.13 15.20
CA ALA A 13 -10.39 -2.38 16.45
C ALA A 13 -9.24 -2.79 17.40
N ALA A 14 -8.06 -2.16 17.22
CA ALA A 14 -7.36 -1.33 18.23
C ALA A 14 -5.87 -1.13 17.88
N THR A 15 -5.52 0.11 17.54
CA THR A 15 -4.27 0.80 17.92
C THR A 15 -2.96 0.02 17.92
N SER A 16 -2.53 -0.39 16.72
CA SER A 16 -1.11 -0.54 16.34
C SER A 16 -1.07 -0.38 14.84
N ALA A 17 -0.55 0.75 14.33
CA ALA A 17 -0.62 1.10 12.92
C ALA A 17 0.09 0.05 12.05
N LYS A 18 -0.66 -0.97 11.63
CA LYS A 18 -0.15 -2.10 10.84
C LYS A 18 0.34 -1.55 9.52
N LEU A 19 1.64 -1.69 9.29
CA LEU A 19 2.25 -1.23 8.05
C LEU A 19 1.93 -2.22 6.94
N LEU A 20 1.34 -1.70 5.87
CA LEU A 20 0.91 -2.44 4.69
C LEU A 20 2.12 -2.93 3.91
N THR A 21 2.03 -4.15 3.42
CA THR A 21 2.98 -4.72 2.47
C THR A 21 2.73 -4.15 1.07
N PRO A 22 3.72 -4.24 0.15
CA PRO A 22 3.54 -3.81 -1.23
C PRO A 22 2.35 -4.49 -1.91
N ALA A 23 2.11 -5.78 -1.60
CA ALA A 23 1.00 -6.56 -2.14
C ALA A 23 -0.36 -6.02 -1.67
N GLU A 24 -0.51 -5.74 -0.38
CA GLU A 24 -1.73 -5.14 0.17
C GLU A 24 -2.01 -3.76 -0.45
N VAL A 25 -0.97 -2.93 -0.62
CA VAL A 25 -1.14 -1.60 -1.25
C VAL A 25 -1.57 -1.73 -2.71
N THR A 26 -1.01 -2.68 -3.45
CA THR A 26 -1.39 -2.90 -4.85
C THR A 26 -2.81 -3.43 -5.00
N GLU A 27 -3.29 -4.22 -4.03
CA GLU A 27 -4.68 -4.68 -3.98
C GLU A 27 -5.63 -3.50 -3.70
N ILE A 28 -5.29 -2.64 -2.74
CA ILE A 28 -6.10 -1.45 -2.40
C ILE A 28 -6.19 -0.45 -3.55
N LEU A 29 -5.06 -0.17 -4.20
CA LEU A 29 -4.99 0.83 -5.28
C LEU A 29 -5.38 0.24 -6.65
N VAL A 30 -5.53 -1.08 -6.75
CA VAL A 30 -5.80 -1.82 -7.99
C VAL A 30 -4.75 -1.47 -9.07
N ILE A 31 -3.48 -1.41 -8.67
CA ILE A 31 -2.34 -1.14 -9.56
C ILE A 31 -1.35 -2.31 -9.55
N PRO A 32 -0.60 -2.55 -10.63
CA PRO A 32 0.41 -3.60 -10.61
C PRO A 32 1.60 -3.23 -9.70
N VAL A 33 2.21 -4.24 -9.09
CA VAL A 33 3.43 -4.09 -8.26
C VAL A 33 4.57 -3.40 -9.02
N SER A 34 4.65 -3.59 -10.34
CA SER A 34 5.59 -2.91 -11.21
C SER A 34 5.45 -1.38 -11.17
N THR A 35 4.22 -0.86 -11.11
CA THR A 35 3.96 0.58 -10.94
C THR A 35 4.45 1.07 -9.58
N LEU A 36 4.19 0.29 -8.52
CA LEU A 36 4.67 0.59 -7.17
C LEU A 36 6.21 0.63 -7.10
N ASN A 37 6.89 -0.28 -7.83
CA ASN A 37 8.34 -0.28 -7.96
C ASN A 37 8.85 0.93 -8.74
N ALA A 38 8.17 1.33 -9.82
CA ALA A 38 8.50 2.52 -10.57
C ALA A 38 8.36 3.79 -9.73
N TRP A 39 7.32 3.90 -8.90
CA TRP A 39 7.14 4.99 -7.94
C TRP A 39 8.26 5.04 -6.90
N ARG A 40 8.66 3.88 -6.37
CA ARG A 40 9.82 3.79 -5.45
C ARG A 40 11.13 4.21 -6.10
N ALA A 41 11.40 3.74 -7.31
CA ALA A 41 12.61 4.07 -8.05
C ALA A 41 12.70 5.58 -8.31
N GLN A 42 11.57 6.19 -8.66
CA GLN A 42 11.46 7.62 -8.90
C GLN A 42 11.31 8.44 -7.60
N LYS A 43 11.07 7.79 -6.45
CA LYS A 43 10.78 8.41 -5.15
C LYS A 43 9.60 9.39 -5.22
N ILE A 44 8.56 9.02 -5.96
CA ILE A 44 7.35 9.82 -6.19
C ILE A 44 6.11 9.13 -5.61
N GLU A 45 5.03 9.89 -5.47
CA GLU A 45 3.66 9.46 -5.12
C GLU A 45 3.45 8.95 -3.69
N LEU A 46 4.19 7.93 -3.24
CA LEU A 46 3.86 7.23 -1.99
C LEU A 46 5.07 7.10 -1.04
N PRO A 47 5.04 7.75 0.14
CA PRO A 47 6.04 7.55 1.19
C PRO A 47 6.11 6.08 1.60
N TYR A 48 7.32 5.59 1.85
CA TYR A 48 7.54 4.21 2.26
C TYR A 48 8.47 4.12 3.46
N VAL A 49 8.24 3.12 4.29
CA VAL A 49 9.05 2.82 5.47
C VAL A 49 9.95 1.64 5.16
N HIS A 50 11.26 1.82 5.31
CA HIS A 50 12.22 0.75 5.17
C HIS A 50 12.42 0.06 6.53
N ILE A 51 12.14 -1.24 6.61
CA ILE A 51 12.35 -2.05 7.82
C ILE A 51 13.24 -3.23 7.43
N GLY A 52 14.55 -3.07 7.65
CA GLY A 52 15.55 -4.05 7.24
C GLY A 52 15.55 -4.21 5.72
N ARG A 53 15.25 -5.42 5.22
CA ARG A 53 15.13 -5.71 3.77
C ARG A 53 13.71 -5.57 3.24
N GLN A 54 12.73 -5.38 4.14
CA GLN A 54 11.34 -5.25 3.78
C GLN A 54 10.96 -3.78 3.66
N VAL A 55 10.08 -3.49 2.71
CA VAL A 55 9.57 -2.14 2.54
C VAL A 55 8.07 -2.15 2.75
N ARG A 56 7.61 -1.31 3.67
CA ARG A 56 6.22 -1.22 4.09
C ARG A 56 5.66 0.17 3.80
N TYR A 57 4.35 0.29 3.86
CA TYR A 57 3.61 1.52 3.64
C TYR A 57 2.71 1.80 4.83
N ARG A 58 2.51 3.08 5.13
CA ARG A 58 1.52 3.45 6.15
C ARG A 58 0.14 3.50 5.49
N PRO A 59 -0.90 3.00 6.16
CA PRO A 59 -2.26 3.09 5.65
C PRO A 59 -2.73 4.56 5.48
N GLU A 60 -2.24 5.46 6.32
CA GLU A 60 -2.50 6.91 6.23
C GLU A 60 -1.99 7.51 4.90
N ASP A 61 -0.81 7.09 4.45
CA ASP A 61 -0.19 7.59 3.22
C ASP A 61 -0.97 7.11 1.98
N VAL A 62 -1.40 5.85 1.99
CA VAL A 62 -2.24 5.28 0.91
C VAL A 62 -3.58 6.01 0.84
N THR A 63 -4.21 6.26 1.98
CA THR A 63 -5.46 7.01 2.06
C THR A 63 -5.28 8.44 1.56
N ASN A 64 -4.17 9.09 1.93
CA ASN A 64 -3.84 10.43 1.47
C ASN A 64 -3.62 10.47 -0.05
N LEU A 65 -2.98 9.46 -0.63
CA LEU A 65 -2.81 9.34 -2.08
C LEU A 65 -4.17 9.27 -2.79
N ILE A 66 -5.08 8.42 -2.31
CA ILE A 66 -6.44 8.31 -2.86
C ILE A 66 -7.14 9.66 -2.78
N ARG A 67 -7.10 10.33 -1.63
CA ARG A 67 -7.70 11.66 -1.44
C ARG A 67 -7.13 12.70 -2.40
N ARG A 68 -5.81 12.72 -2.59
CA ARG A 68 -5.13 13.65 -3.52
C ARG A 68 -5.49 13.40 -4.98
N ASN A 69 -5.69 12.13 -5.36
CA ASN A 69 -6.04 11.73 -6.73
C ASN A 69 -7.57 11.71 -6.98
N THR A 70 -8.40 11.92 -5.96
CA THR A 70 -9.85 11.99 -6.13
C THR A 70 -10.25 13.37 -6.66
N VAL A 71 -10.54 13.44 -7.96
CA VAL A 71 -11.13 14.65 -8.58
C VAL A 71 -12.64 14.57 -8.45
N ARG A 72 -13.27 15.60 -7.88
CA ARG A 72 -14.73 15.69 -7.83
C ARG A 72 -15.25 16.28 -9.14
N PRO A 73 -16.12 15.58 -9.88
CA PRO A 73 -16.83 16.21 -11.00
C PRO A 73 -17.83 17.23 -10.45
N GLU A 74 -17.86 18.43 -11.04
CA GLU A 74 -18.86 19.48 -10.79
C GLU A 74 -20.15 19.23 -11.59
#